data_AF-A0A5B8KUS2-F1
#
_entry.id   AF-A0A5B8KUS2-F1
#
_cell.length_a   1.000
_cell.length_b   1.000
_cell.length_c   1.000
_cell.angle_alpha   90.00
_cell.angle_beta   90.00
_cell.angle_gamma   90.00
#
_symmetry.space_group_name_H-M   'P 1'
#
loop_
_entity.id
_entity.type
_entity.pdbx_description
1 polymer ?
#
loop_
_entity_poly.entity_id
_entity_poly.type
_entity_poly.pdbx_seq_one_letter_code
_entity_poly.pdbx_strand_id
1 'polypeptide(L)'
;MRLLPLAMAVLAAASGNAHALDLADYVGVWRGKGTYERMTSVESSGRLTCRLTIRAEGGDRIIVDGRCGASEGSRGFSTEITDTGGGALVGRNRSGPDSGRQSSGRLGANGFRLTGEDATGRLLFQLTSPLSGRMEMHSGSWDGDRYQTADVVLSRQN
;
A
#
# COMPACT_ATOMS: atom_id res chain seq x y z
N MET A 1 58.87 25.50 20.17
CA MET A 1 57.83 24.47 20.39
C MET A 1 56.48 25.18 20.44
N ARG A 2 55.60 24.96 19.45
CA ARG A 2 54.26 25.55 19.40
C ARG A 2 53.23 24.43 19.53
N LEU A 3 52.45 24.44 20.62
CA LEU A 3 51.30 23.57 20.84
C LEU A 3 50.12 24.10 20.02
N LEU A 4 49.57 23.27 19.12
CA LEU A 4 48.27 23.52 18.49
C LEU A 4 47.17 22.82 19.31
N PRO A 5 46.10 23.50 19.72
CA PRO A 5 44.95 22.86 20.35
C PRO A 5 44.04 22.25 19.27
N LEU A 6 43.75 20.96 19.42
CA LEU A 6 42.75 20.24 18.64
C LEU A 6 41.36 20.60 19.19
N ALA A 7 40.61 21.44 18.46
CA ALA A 7 39.22 21.72 18.80
C ALA A 7 38.34 20.57 18.27
N MET A 8 37.93 19.67 19.17
CA MET A 8 36.91 18.66 18.91
C MET A 8 35.54 19.36 18.79
N ALA A 9 35.08 19.56 17.55
CA ALA A 9 33.72 19.99 17.27
C ALA A 9 32.77 18.79 17.48
N VAL A 10 32.09 18.76 18.62
CA VAL A 10 30.98 17.83 18.88
C VAL A 10 29.80 18.28 18.01
N LEU A 11 29.57 17.60 16.90
CA LEU A 11 28.28 17.69 16.20
C LEU A 11 27.23 17.08 17.11
N ALA A 12 26.46 17.92 17.81
CA ALA A 12 25.20 17.53 18.40
C ALA A 12 24.26 17.12 17.24
N ALA A 13 24.20 15.82 16.98
CA ALA A 13 23.16 15.26 16.14
C ALA A 13 21.83 15.57 16.82
N ALA A 14 21.11 16.56 16.30
CA ALA A 14 19.73 16.82 16.67
C ALA A 14 18.92 15.59 16.27
N SER A 15 18.71 14.70 17.23
CA SER A 15 17.74 13.62 17.16
C SER A 15 16.35 14.25 17.18
N GLY A 16 15.95 14.79 16.03
CA GLY A 16 14.57 15.11 15.77
C GLY A 16 13.78 13.82 15.96
N ASN A 17 12.84 13.82 16.89
CA ASN A 17 11.86 12.75 17.04
C ASN A 17 11.11 12.66 15.72
N ALA A 18 11.56 11.81 14.81
CA ALA A 18 10.81 11.46 13.64
C ALA A 18 9.50 10.90 14.17
N HIS A 19 8.40 11.65 13.98
CA HIS A 19 7.08 11.19 14.36
C HIS A 19 6.88 9.82 13.72
N ALA A 20 6.74 8.79 14.55
CA ALA A 20 6.45 7.46 14.09
C ALA A 20 5.10 7.51 13.39
N LEU A 21 5.05 7.00 12.15
CA LEU A 21 3.82 6.96 11.38
C LEU A 21 2.86 5.97 12.02
N ASP A 22 1.58 6.34 11.99
CA ASP A 22 0.49 5.48 12.42
C ASP A 22 -0.36 5.08 11.21
N LEU A 23 -0.98 3.91 11.25
CA LEU A 23 -2.02 3.52 10.29
C LEU A 23 -3.17 4.55 10.26
N ALA A 24 -3.46 5.20 11.38
CA ALA A 24 -4.45 6.26 11.48
C ALA A 24 -4.16 7.44 10.52
N ASP A 25 -2.89 7.70 10.19
CA ASP A 25 -2.50 8.79 9.29
C ASP A 25 -3.05 8.61 7.86
N TYR A 26 -3.36 7.36 7.47
CA TYR A 26 -3.88 6.99 6.15
C TYR A 26 -5.40 7.00 6.04
N VAL A 27 -6.12 7.18 7.16
CA VAL A 27 -7.60 7.18 7.21
C VAL A 27 -8.19 8.25 6.31
N GLY A 28 -9.21 7.91 5.53
CA GLY A 28 -9.90 8.86 4.66
C GLY A 28 -10.26 8.26 3.31
N VAL A 29 -10.64 9.13 2.38
CA VAL A 29 -11.02 8.73 1.03
C VAL A 29 -9.88 9.04 0.07
N TRP A 30 -9.52 8.05 -0.74
CA TRP A 30 -8.50 8.15 -1.77
C TRP A 30 -9.13 7.91 -3.13
N ARG A 31 -8.80 8.70 -4.14
CA ARG A 31 -9.27 8.49 -5.51
C ARG A 31 -8.13 8.59 -6.49
N GLY A 32 -8.21 7.79 -7.55
CA GLY A 32 -7.10 7.62 -8.46
C GLY A 32 -7.53 7.12 -9.82
N LYS A 33 -6.60 7.21 -10.76
CA LYS A 33 -6.74 6.67 -12.10
C LYS A 33 -5.55 5.77 -12.38
N GLY A 34 -5.76 4.84 -13.29
CA GLY A 34 -4.79 3.83 -13.61
C GLY A 34 -5.03 3.21 -14.97
N THR A 35 -4.20 2.22 -15.26
CA THR A 35 -4.33 1.36 -16.43
C THR A 35 -4.44 -0.09 -16.01
N TYR A 36 -5.02 -0.92 -16.87
CA TYR A 36 -4.93 -2.37 -16.76
C TYR A 36 -4.44 -2.95 -18.07
N GLU A 37 -3.81 -4.10 -17.97
CA GLU A 37 -3.43 -4.94 -19.11
C GLU A 37 -3.97 -6.35 -18.86
N ARG A 38 -4.52 -6.95 -19.90
CA ARG A 38 -4.96 -8.34 -19.90
C ARG A 38 -4.28 -9.08 -21.04
N MET A 39 -3.49 -10.07 -20.67
CA MET A 39 -2.95 -11.04 -21.62
C MET A 39 -4.00 -12.12 -21.84
N THR A 40 -4.92 -11.91 -22.79
CA THR A 40 -5.83 -12.95 -23.30
C THR A 40 -5.41 -13.38 -24.70
N SER A 41 -6.24 -14.13 -25.44
CA SER A 41 -5.99 -14.42 -26.87
C SER A 41 -5.91 -13.14 -27.73
N VAL A 42 -6.44 -12.02 -27.23
CA VAL A 42 -6.19 -10.68 -27.73
C VAL A 42 -5.72 -9.82 -26.56
N GLU A 43 -4.58 -9.17 -26.71
CA GLU A 43 -4.08 -8.22 -25.72
C GLU A 43 -5.06 -7.06 -25.59
N SER A 44 -5.48 -6.78 -24.36
CA SER A 44 -6.46 -5.74 -24.05
C SER A 44 -5.87 -4.85 -22.96
N SER A 45 -5.78 -3.55 -23.24
CA SER A 45 -5.40 -2.55 -22.26
C SER A 45 -6.45 -1.45 -22.18
N GLY A 46 -6.55 -0.82 -21.03
CA GLY A 46 -7.55 0.21 -20.82
C GLY A 46 -7.28 1.08 -19.61
N ARG A 47 -8.19 2.04 -19.39
CA ARG A 47 -8.15 2.95 -18.25
C ARG A 47 -9.13 2.50 -17.18
N LEU A 48 -8.76 2.73 -15.94
CA LEU A 48 -9.63 2.49 -14.79
C LEU A 48 -9.57 3.66 -13.81
N THR A 49 -10.62 3.78 -13.00
CA THR A 49 -10.71 4.73 -11.89
C THR A 49 -10.96 3.95 -10.61
N CYS A 50 -10.22 4.26 -9.55
CA CYS A 50 -10.39 3.64 -8.25
C CYS A 50 -10.77 4.66 -7.18
N ARG A 51 -11.51 4.17 -6.19
CA ARG A 51 -11.75 4.83 -4.91
C ARG A 51 -11.41 3.86 -3.80
N LEU A 52 -10.59 4.28 -2.85
CA LEU A 52 -10.39 3.59 -1.58
C LEU A 52 -11.01 4.41 -0.44
N THR A 53 -11.57 3.73 0.55
CA THR A 53 -11.98 4.31 1.81
C THR A 53 -11.24 3.57 2.92
N ILE A 54 -10.43 4.29 3.67
CA ILE A 54 -9.66 3.77 4.78
C ILE A 54 -10.30 4.25 6.07
N ARG A 55 -10.63 3.32 6.97
CA ARG A 55 -11.29 3.61 8.26
C ARG A 55 -10.47 2.99 9.38
N ALA A 56 -10.37 3.68 10.51
CA ALA A 56 -9.76 3.12 11.73
C ALA A 56 -10.71 2.11 12.39
N GLU A 57 -10.16 1.02 12.91
CA GLU A 57 -10.84 0.01 13.74
C GLU A 57 -9.95 -0.34 14.96
N GLY A 58 -9.57 0.69 15.72
CA GLY A 58 -8.59 0.61 16.81
C GLY A 58 -7.33 1.42 16.51
N GLY A 59 -6.40 1.46 17.47
CA GLY A 59 -5.14 2.20 17.34
C GLY A 59 -4.09 1.51 16.47
N ASP A 60 -4.23 0.19 16.26
CA ASP A 60 -3.28 -0.66 15.53
C ASP A 60 -3.88 -1.25 14.26
N ARG A 61 -5.08 -0.81 13.86
CA ARG A 61 -5.84 -1.47 12.79
C ARG A 61 -6.66 -0.51 11.95
N ILE A 62 -6.66 -0.75 10.64
CA ILE A 62 -7.48 -0.07 9.65
C ILE A 62 -8.20 -1.06 8.73
N ILE A 63 -9.32 -0.63 8.17
CA ILE A 63 -10.03 -1.31 7.08
C ILE A 63 -9.89 -0.49 5.82
N VAL A 64 -9.43 -1.14 4.75
CA VAL A 64 -9.31 -0.57 3.41
C VAL A 64 -10.39 -1.19 2.53
N ASP A 65 -11.40 -0.39 2.20
CA ASP A 65 -12.45 -0.76 1.25
C ASP A 65 -12.17 -0.10 -0.10
N GLY A 66 -11.93 -0.91 -1.14
CA GLY A 66 -11.60 -0.43 -2.48
C GLY A 66 -12.65 -0.78 -3.51
N ARG A 67 -12.86 0.12 -4.48
CA ARG A 67 -13.63 -0.15 -5.69
C ARG A 67 -12.93 0.47 -6.90
N CYS A 68 -12.71 -0.33 -7.93
CA CYS A 68 -12.12 0.07 -9.20
C CYS A 68 -13.09 -0.22 -10.34
N GLY A 69 -13.28 0.74 -11.24
CA GLY A 69 -14.15 0.63 -12.40
C GLY A 69 -13.43 0.93 -13.71
N ALA A 70 -13.73 0.14 -14.73
CA ALA A 70 -13.33 0.30 -16.12
C ALA A 70 -14.59 0.24 -17.02
N SER A 71 -14.46 0.47 -18.32
CA SER A 71 -15.58 0.40 -19.29
C SER A 71 -16.29 -0.96 -19.31
N GLU A 72 -15.56 -2.01 -18.99
CA GLU A 72 -16.03 -3.40 -18.99
C GLU A 72 -16.64 -3.87 -17.67
N GLY A 73 -16.56 -3.07 -16.61
CA GLY A 73 -17.13 -3.43 -15.30
C GLY A 73 -16.41 -2.82 -14.11
N SER A 74 -16.83 -3.23 -12.91
CA SER A 74 -16.20 -2.80 -11.67
C SER A 74 -15.93 -3.97 -10.73
N ARG A 75 -14.86 -3.85 -9.94
CA ARG A 75 -14.47 -4.82 -8.92
C ARG A 75 -14.27 -4.10 -7.58
N GLY A 76 -14.68 -4.75 -6.50
CA GLY A 76 -14.48 -4.27 -5.14
C GLY A 76 -13.63 -5.23 -4.32
N PHE A 77 -12.98 -4.71 -3.29
CA PHE A 77 -12.25 -5.49 -2.30
C PHE A 77 -12.33 -4.83 -0.93
N SER A 78 -12.06 -5.60 0.11
CA SER A 78 -11.99 -5.13 1.50
C SER A 78 -10.88 -5.89 2.20
N THR A 79 -9.98 -5.17 2.85
CA THR A 79 -8.82 -5.73 3.55
C THR A 79 -8.69 -5.06 4.92
N GLU A 80 -8.56 -5.87 5.97
CA GLU A 80 -8.13 -5.41 7.28
C GLU A 80 -6.61 -5.40 7.31
N ILE A 81 -6.00 -4.32 7.80
CA ILE A 81 -4.55 -4.21 8.00
C ILE A 81 -4.32 -3.93 9.48
N THR A 82 -3.46 -4.72 10.10
CA THR A 82 -3.06 -4.61 11.50
C THR A 82 -1.56 -4.37 11.60
N ASP A 83 -1.15 -3.40 12.41
CA ASP A 83 0.24 -3.24 12.86
C ASP A 83 0.48 -4.17 14.04
N THR A 84 1.35 -5.16 13.83
CA THR A 84 1.70 -6.16 14.85
C THR A 84 2.83 -5.69 15.79
N GLY A 85 3.25 -4.43 15.67
CA GLY A 85 4.35 -3.83 16.41
C GLY A 85 5.67 -3.86 15.63
N GLY A 86 6.57 -2.94 15.98
CA GLY A 86 7.87 -2.79 15.32
C GLY A 86 7.77 -2.36 13.85
N GLY A 87 6.61 -1.83 13.43
CA GLY A 87 6.32 -1.46 12.06
C GLY A 87 6.04 -2.64 11.14
N ALA A 88 5.72 -3.83 11.67
CA ALA A 88 5.32 -4.98 10.87
C ALA A 88 3.80 -4.94 10.62
N LEU A 89 3.38 -5.15 9.37
CA LEU A 89 1.97 -5.16 8.99
C LEU A 89 1.52 -6.55 8.57
N VAL A 90 0.30 -6.91 8.95
CA VAL A 90 -0.41 -8.08 8.45
C VAL A 90 -1.75 -7.63 7.88
N GLY A 91 -2.07 -8.05 6.67
CA GLY A 91 -3.34 -7.79 6.03
C GLY A 91 -4.16 -9.06 5.83
N ARG A 92 -5.44 -9.01 6.20
CA ARG A 92 -6.41 -10.08 6.07
C ARG A 92 -7.50 -9.68 5.10
N ASN A 93 -7.68 -10.47 4.04
CA ASN A 93 -8.79 -10.25 3.10
C ASN A 93 -10.14 -10.46 3.82
N ARG A 94 -11.08 -9.52 3.63
CA ARG A 94 -12.45 -9.57 4.16
C ARG A 94 -13.50 -9.87 3.08
N SER A 95 -13.08 -9.93 1.81
CA SER A 95 -13.98 -10.12 0.67
C SER A 95 -13.85 -11.51 0.05
N GLY A 96 -14.99 -12.17 -0.18
CA GLY A 96 -15.10 -13.37 -1.02
C GLY A 96 -14.62 -14.69 -0.38
N PRO A 97 -14.66 -15.79 -1.15
CA PRO A 97 -14.23 -17.13 -0.71
C PRO A 97 -12.71 -17.25 -0.55
N ASP A 98 -11.93 -16.28 -1.03
CA ASP A 98 -10.46 -16.21 -0.90
C ASP A 98 -10.02 -15.64 0.47
N SER A 99 -10.65 -16.12 1.55
CA SER A 99 -10.32 -15.74 2.94
C SER A 99 -8.94 -16.25 3.38
N GLY A 100 -8.28 -17.09 2.58
CA GLY A 100 -6.92 -17.56 2.79
C GLY A 100 -5.82 -16.62 2.29
N ARG A 101 -6.15 -15.54 1.56
CA ARG A 101 -5.15 -14.55 1.13
C ARG A 101 -4.64 -13.77 2.34
N GLN A 102 -3.39 -14.04 2.70
CA GLN A 102 -2.64 -13.25 3.67
C GLN A 102 -1.77 -12.25 2.92
N SER A 103 -1.64 -11.06 3.49
CA SER A 103 -0.70 -10.05 3.04
C SER A 103 0.18 -9.64 4.19
N SER A 104 1.40 -9.24 3.90
CA SER A 104 2.36 -8.79 4.90
C SER A 104 3.08 -7.55 4.40
N GLY A 105 3.61 -6.76 5.33
CA GLY A 105 4.10 -5.45 4.99
C GLY A 105 4.91 -4.80 6.08
N ARG A 106 5.25 -3.53 5.85
CA ARG A 106 5.90 -2.68 6.84
C ARG A 106 5.33 -1.27 6.84
N LEU A 107 5.27 -0.69 8.02
CA LEU A 107 5.07 0.72 8.30
C LEU A 107 6.39 1.27 8.85
N GLY A 108 6.92 2.31 8.23
CA GLY A 108 8.16 2.95 8.67
C GLY A 108 8.20 4.42 8.30
N ALA A 109 9.35 5.07 8.52
CA ALA A 109 9.51 6.50 8.26
C ALA A 109 9.18 6.93 6.82
N ASN A 110 9.32 6.01 5.85
CA ASN A 110 9.06 6.28 4.43
C ASN A 110 7.61 6.00 4.02
N GLY A 111 6.74 5.60 4.95
CA GLY A 111 5.36 5.24 4.67
C GLY A 111 5.05 3.77 4.95
N PHE A 112 3.94 3.28 4.39
CA PHE A 112 3.60 1.86 4.46
C PHE A 112 3.69 1.16 3.10
N ARG A 113 4.05 -0.12 3.15
CA ARG A 113 3.99 -1.06 2.03
C ARG A 113 3.30 -2.33 2.51
N LEU A 114 2.30 -2.79 1.78
CA LEU A 114 1.62 -4.05 2.00
C LEU A 114 1.64 -4.87 0.71
N THR A 115 2.06 -6.13 0.81
CA THR A 115 2.16 -7.06 -0.31
C THR A 115 1.29 -8.27 -0.03
N GLY A 116 0.40 -8.61 -0.96
CA GLY A 116 -0.36 -9.86 -0.93
C GLY A 116 0.15 -10.82 -1.99
N GLU A 117 0.42 -12.05 -1.57
CA GLU A 117 0.89 -13.13 -2.43
C GLU A 117 -0.09 -14.31 -2.35
N ASP A 118 -0.10 -15.15 -3.39
CA ASP A 118 -0.84 -16.42 -3.33
C ASP A 118 -0.02 -17.51 -2.64
N ALA A 119 -0.59 -18.72 -2.53
CA ALA A 119 0.09 -19.85 -1.92
C ALA A 119 1.38 -20.28 -2.66
N THR A 120 1.60 -19.82 -3.89
CA THR A 120 2.80 -20.08 -4.69
C THR A 120 3.82 -18.94 -4.63
N GLY A 121 3.56 -17.89 -3.83
CA GLY A 121 4.42 -16.71 -3.70
C GLY A 121 4.28 -15.72 -4.87
N ARG A 122 3.26 -15.84 -5.71
CA ARG A 122 3.04 -14.88 -6.81
C ARG A 122 2.37 -13.63 -6.27
N LEU A 123 2.85 -12.48 -6.72
CA LEU A 123 2.28 -11.18 -6.37
C LEU A 123 0.84 -11.05 -6.89
N LEU A 124 -0.07 -10.80 -5.96
CA LEU A 124 -1.49 -10.53 -6.24
C LEU A 124 -1.82 -9.06 -6.11
N PHE A 125 -1.23 -8.39 -5.12
CA PHE A 125 -1.32 -6.95 -5.02
C PHE A 125 -0.17 -6.38 -4.21
N GLN A 126 0.11 -5.11 -4.46
CA GLN A 126 0.98 -4.29 -3.65
C GLN A 126 0.31 -2.93 -3.45
N LEU A 127 0.25 -2.48 -2.21
CA LEU A 127 -0.19 -1.14 -1.84
C LEU A 127 0.98 -0.43 -1.17
N THR A 128 1.42 0.68 -1.75
CA THR A 128 2.50 1.51 -1.22
C THR A 128 1.96 2.92 -1.02
N SER A 129 2.21 3.52 0.13
CA SER A 129 1.91 4.93 0.34
C SER A 129 3.03 5.58 1.13
N PRO A 130 3.66 6.64 0.61
CA PRO A 130 4.53 7.48 1.41
C PRO A 130 3.72 8.21 2.49
N LEU A 131 4.41 8.77 3.49
CA LEU A 131 3.82 9.63 4.52
C LEU A 131 3.02 10.78 3.92
N SER A 132 3.61 11.44 2.92
CA SER A 132 2.98 12.53 2.20
C SER A 132 3.02 12.21 0.71
N GLY A 133 1.89 12.42 0.04
CA GLY A 133 1.78 12.25 -1.40
C GLY A 133 0.76 11.21 -1.82
N ARG A 134 1.13 10.45 -2.84
CA ARG A 134 0.21 9.58 -3.58
C ARG A 134 0.41 8.13 -3.15
N MET A 135 -0.71 7.43 -3.02
CA MET A 135 -0.70 5.99 -2.80
C MET A 135 -0.68 5.29 -4.15
N GLU A 136 0.16 4.29 -4.28
CA GLU A 136 0.31 3.46 -5.46
C GLU A 136 -0.24 2.07 -5.17
N MET A 137 -1.05 1.57 -6.10
CA MET A 137 -1.61 0.23 -6.03
C MET A 137 -1.25 -0.50 -7.31
N HIS A 138 -0.55 -1.60 -7.17
CA HIS A 138 -0.31 -2.58 -8.23
C HIS A 138 -1.12 -3.83 -7.90
N SER A 139 -1.73 -4.47 -8.90
CA SER A 139 -2.42 -5.74 -8.72
C SER A 139 -2.18 -6.66 -9.89
N GLY A 140 -2.07 -7.95 -9.59
CA GLY A 140 -1.96 -9.05 -10.53
C GLY A 140 -3.01 -10.11 -10.22
N SER A 141 -3.61 -10.68 -11.26
CA SER A 141 -4.52 -11.81 -11.11
C SER A 141 -4.32 -12.79 -12.25
N TRP A 142 -4.38 -14.07 -11.91
CA TRP A 142 -4.46 -15.15 -12.89
C TRP A 142 -5.93 -15.53 -13.09
N ASP A 143 -6.31 -15.75 -14.34
CA ASP A 143 -7.61 -16.30 -14.75
C ASP A 143 -7.33 -17.43 -15.75
N GLY A 144 -7.17 -18.65 -15.22
CA GLY A 144 -6.63 -19.77 -15.98
C GLY A 144 -5.16 -19.54 -16.36
N ASP A 145 -4.88 -19.50 -17.67
CA ASP A 145 -3.58 -19.21 -18.27
C ASP A 145 -3.32 -17.72 -18.50
N ARG A 146 -4.29 -16.86 -18.17
CA ARG A 146 -4.25 -15.43 -18.47
C ARG A 146 -3.78 -14.65 -17.26
N TYR A 147 -2.81 -13.78 -17.47
CA TYR A 147 -2.37 -12.83 -16.45
C TYR A 147 -2.95 -11.44 -16.74
N GLN A 148 -3.46 -10.80 -15.71
CA GLN A 148 -4.01 -9.45 -15.77
C GLN A 148 -3.32 -8.59 -14.72
N THR A 149 -2.90 -7.40 -15.10
CA THR A 149 -2.28 -6.41 -14.21
C THR A 149 -3.11 -5.15 -14.17
N ALA A 150 -3.00 -4.41 -13.06
CA ALA A 150 -3.50 -3.07 -12.97
C ALA A 150 -2.61 -2.20 -12.07
N ASP A 151 -2.36 -0.97 -12.53
CA ASP A 151 -1.52 0.03 -11.88
C ASP A 151 -2.33 1.30 -11.66
N VAL A 152 -2.36 1.78 -10.42
CA VAL A 152 -3.21 2.90 -10.03
C VAL A 152 -2.47 3.84 -9.11
N VAL A 153 -2.59 5.12 -9.40
CA VAL A 153 -2.07 6.19 -8.55
C VAL A 153 -3.25 6.93 -7.92
N LEU A 154 -3.31 6.92 -6.59
CA LEU A 154 -4.38 7.43 -5.75
C LEU A 154 -3.91 8.69 -5.02
N SER A 155 -4.80 9.67 -4.89
CA SER A 155 -4.59 10.89 -4.11
C SER A 155 -5.68 11.00 -3.04
N ARG A 156 -5.28 11.41 -1.83
CA ARG A 156 -6.22 11.70 -0.74
C ARG A 156 -7.18 12.80 -1.18
N GLN A 157 -8.44 12.63 -0.83
CA GLN A 157 -9.47 13.62 -1.05
C GLN A 157 -9.59 14.45 0.23
N ASN A 158 -9.53 15.77 0.11
CA ASN A 158 -9.77 16.70 1.20
C ASN A 158 -11.26 16.80 1.53
#